data_AF-A0AAV5Z2S7-F1
#
_entry.id   AF-A0AAV5Z2S7-F1
#
_cell.length_a   1.000
_cell.length_b   1.000
_cell.length_c   1.000
_cell.angle_alpha   90.00
_cell.angle_beta   90.00
_cell.angle_gamma   90.00
#
_symmetry.space_group_name_H-M   'P 1'
#
loop_
_entity.id
_entity.type
_entity.pdbx_description
1 polymer ?
#
loop_
_entity_poly.entity_id
_entity_poly.type
_entity_poly.pdbx_seq_one_letter_code
_entity_poly.pdbx_strand_id
1 'polypeptide(L)'
;MGGGTGNGGYFCGLVALAAGPGARAVEIKRATGVPLDRPLTVRIVADGAEVHDDEGLIARTSAAEIAVAVPAPPALEVARRVSGRFLERLESGEIRHTFPECFVCGHQRV
;
A
#
# COMPACT_ATOMS: atom_id res chain seq x y z
N MET A 1 -18.52 6.47 -6.74
CA MET A 1 -17.41 6.09 -5.84
C MET A 1 -16.51 5.14 -6.62
N GLY A 2 -15.64 5.68 -7.48
CA GLY A 2 -14.99 4.89 -8.52
C GLY A 2 -13.64 5.49 -8.86
N GLY A 3 -12.66 5.21 -8.01
CA GLY A 3 -11.25 5.44 -8.28
C GLY A 3 -10.50 4.32 -7.57
N GLY A 4 -9.66 3.59 -8.29
CA GLY A 4 -8.79 2.58 -7.67
C GLY A 4 -7.82 3.26 -6.70
N THR A 5 -7.33 2.50 -5.72
CA THR A 5 -6.30 3.00 -4.80
C THR A 5 -4.92 2.56 -5.26
N GLY A 6 -3.94 3.46 -5.21
CA GLY A 6 -2.55 3.13 -5.51
C GLY A 6 -1.99 2.08 -4.55
N ASN A 7 -1.09 1.23 -5.06
CA ASN A 7 -0.33 0.31 -4.23
C ASN A 7 0.53 1.12 -3.23
N GLY A 8 0.33 0.89 -1.93
CA GLY A 8 1.01 1.66 -0.89
C GLY A 8 2.53 1.59 -0.97
N GLY A 9 3.10 0.42 -1.23
CA GLY A 9 4.56 0.25 -1.36
C GLY A 9 5.14 0.98 -2.57
N TYR A 10 4.49 0.87 -3.73
CA TYR A 10 4.89 1.58 -4.95
C TYR A 10 4.79 3.10 -4.76
N PHE A 11 3.66 3.58 -4.23
CA PHE A 11 3.47 4.99 -3.93
C PHE A 11 4.53 5.51 -2.95
N CYS A 12 4.76 4.81 -1.83
CA CYS A 12 5.80 5.19 -0.88
C CYS A 12 7.20 5.22 -1.52
N GLY A 13 7.49 4.30 -2.45
CA GLY A 13 8.73 4.31 -3.22
C GLY A 13 8.90 5.58 -4.06
N LEU A 14 7.83 6.04 -4.73
CA LEU A 14 7.85 7.30 -5.49
C LEU A 14 8.05 8.53 -4.59
N VAL A 15 7.41 8.57 -3.42
CA VAL A 15 7.59 9.66 -2.46
C VAL A 15 9.02 9.68 -1.91
N ALA A 16 9.57 8.51 -1.57
CA ALA A 16 10.95 8.39 -1.12
C ALA A 16 11.95 8.84 -2.21
N LEU A 17 11.69 8.48 -3.47
CA LEU A 17 12.50 8.94 -4.60
C LEU A 17 12.46 10.47 -4.75
N ALA A 18 11.28 11.08 -4.64
CA ALA A 18 11.12 12.53 -4.74
C ALA A 18 11.81 13.28 -3.58
N ALA A 19 11.81 12.71 -2.37
CA ALA A 19 12.42 13.31 -1.20
C ALA A 19 13.96 13.28 -1.21
N GLY A 20 14.57 12.41 -2.03
CA GLY A 20 16.02 12.29 -2.15
C GLY A 20 16.69 11.53 -1.00
N PRO A 21 18.04 11.52 -0.97
CA PRO A 21 18.81 10.73 -0.03
C PRO A 21 18.74 11.34 1.38
N GLY A 22 17.82 10.83 2.21
CA GLY A 22 17.64 11.31 3.59
C GLY A 22 16.30 10.90 4.20
N ALA A 23 15.27 10.69 3.38
CA ALA A 23 14.00 10.15 3.84
C ALA A 23 14.17 8.69 4.31
N ARG A 24 13.79 8.42 5.57
CA ARG A 24 13.93 7.09 6.18
C ARG A 24 12.62 6.32 6.23
N ALA A 25 11.50 7.03 6.28
CA ALA A 25 10.16 6.45 6.28
C ALA A 25 9.20 7.32 5.48
N VAL A 26 8.16 6.68 4.93
CA VAL A 26 7.00 7.36 4.33
C VAL A 26 5.76 6.91 5.08
N GLU A 27 5.01 7.88 5.59
CA GLU A 27 3.74 7.67 6.28
C GLU A 27 2.59 8.06 5.34
N ILE A 28 1.74 7.10 4.96
CA ILE A 28 0.46 7.40 4.31
C ILE A 28 -0.54 7.74 5.43
N LYS A 29 -1.02 8.98 5.44
CA LYS A 29 -1.97 9.46 6.46
C LYS A 29 -3.42 9.25 6.08
N ARG A 30 -3.72 9.18 4.77
CA ARG A 30 -5.11 9.09 4.33
C ARG A 30 -5.64 7.66 4.43
N ALA A 31 -6.65 7.47 5.29
CA ALA A 31 -7.31 6.19 5.52
C ALA A 31 -8.04 5.64 4.27
N THR A 32 -8.50 6.52 3.37
CA THR A 32 -9.17 6.12 2.11
C THR A 32 -8.20 5.66 1.03
N GLY A 33 -6.89 5.70 1.29
CA GLY A 33 -5.85 5.32 0.34
C GLY A 33 -5.39 6.45 -0.58
N VAL A 34 -4.55 6.07 -1.55
CA VAL A 34 -3.95 6.98 -2.53
C VAL A 34 -4.83 6.99 -3.78
N PRO A 35 -5.44 8.12 -4.17
CA PRO A 35 -6.28 8.17 -5.36
C PRO A 35 -5.42 8.03 -6.63
N LEU A 36 -5.95 7.32 -7.62
CA LEU A 36 -5.30 7.13 -8.93
C LEU A 36 -5.94 7.94 -10.06
N ASP A 37 -7.10 8.53 -9.81
CA ASP A 37 -7.96 9.20 -10.78
C ASP A 37 -7.72 10.71 -10.86
N ARG A 38 -6.80 11.25 -10.04
CA ARG A 38 -6.45 12.68 -10.01
C ARG A 38 -4.96 12.90 -9.78
N PRO A 39 -4.39 13.99 -10.31
CA PRO A 39 -3.01 14.38 -10.03
C PRO A 39 -2.78 14.64 -8.54
N LEU A 40 -1.57 14.33 -8.09
CA LEU A 40 -1.10 14.63 -6.73
C LEU A 40 0.01 15.67 -6.80
N THR A 41 0.04 16.57 -5.83
CA THR A 41 1.09 17.59 -5.70
C THR A 41 2.17 17.12 -4.75
N VAL A 42 3.41 17.09 -5.22
CA VAL A 42 4.58 16.81 -4.39
C VAL A 42 5.23 18.13 -3.97
N ARG A 43 5.45 18.31 -2.68
CA ARG A 43 6.15 19.47 -2.10
C ARG A 43 7.43 18.99 -1.43
N ILE A 44 8.57 19.51 -1.88
CA ILE A 44 9.85 19.28 -1.21
C ILE A 44 9.92 20.22 0.00
N VAL A 45 10.19 19.66 1.16
CA VAL A 45 10.33 20.35 2.45
C VAL A 45 11.71 20.10 3.02
N ALA A 46 12.10 20.83 4.06
CA ALA A 46 13.45 20.77 4.62
C ALA A 46 13.93 19.32 4.92
N ASP A 47 13.03 18.48 5.44
CA ASP A 47 13.34 17.11 5.88
C ASP A 47 12.70 16.03 4.97
N GLY A 48 12.44 16.35 3.69
CA GLY A 48 12.03 15.40 2.67
C GLY A 48 10.88 15.89 1.78
N ALA A 49 9.75 15.16 1.75
CA ALA A 49 8.63 15.47 0.87
C ALA A 49 7.26 15.26 1.53
N GLU A 50 6.30 16.08 1.11
CA GLU A 50 4.87 15.90 1.39
C GLU A 50 4.10 15.73 0.08
N VAL A 51 3.07 14.90 0.10
CA VAL A 51 2.15 14.68 -1.02
C VAL A 51 0.75 15.11 -0.63
N HIS A 52 0.16 15.97 -1.45
CA HIS A 52 -1.15 16.58 -1.23
C HIS A 52 -2.08 16.35 -2.42
N ASP A 53 -3.38 16.38 -2.16
CA ASP A 53 -4.39 16.71 -3.16
C ASP A 53 -5.29 17.85 -2.68
N ASP A 54 -6.41 18.08 -3.37
CA ASP A 54 -7.35 19.14 -3.05
C ASP A 54 -8.01 19.00 -1.67
N GLU A 55 -8.05 17.79 -1.10
CA GLU A 55 -8.58 17.51 0.23
C GLU A 55 -7.50 17.59 1.33
N GLY A 56 -6.22 17.68 0.95
CA GLY A 56 -5.10 17.91 1.86
C GLY A 56 -4.00 16.84 1.81
N LEU A 57 -3.34 16.65 2.96
CA LEU A 57 -2.15 15.80 3.07
C LEU A 57 -2.50 14.31 2.93
N ILE A 58 -1.88 13.65 1.96
CA ILE A 58 -1.99 12.21 1.72
C ILE A 58 -0.87 11.46 2.40
N ALA A 59 0.37 11.93 2.24
CA ALA A 59 1.55 11.29 2.79
C ALA A 59 2.68 12.26 3.03
N ARG A 60 3.60 11.88 3.90
CA ARG A 60 4.82 12.64 4.18
C ARG A 60 5.99 11.72 4.47
N THR A 61 7.19 12.19 4.19
CA THR A 61 8.40 11.56 4.69
C THR A 61 8.60 11.87 6.16
N SER A 62 9.38 11.02 6.83
CA SER A 62 9.91 11.31 8.16
C SER A 62 11.31 10.72 8.31
N ALA A 63 12.04 11.22 9.29
CA ALA A 63 13.31 10.66 9.73
C ALA A 63 13.14 9.42 10.64
N ALA A 64 11.92 8.94 10.84
CA ALA A 64 11.65 7.80 11.70
C ALA A 64 12.31 6.53 11.14
N GLU A 65 13.00 5.80 12.01
CA GLU A 65 13.46 4.46 11.69
C GLU A 65 12.32 3.46 11.92
N ILE A 66 12.00 2.69 10.89
CA ILE A 66 10.98 1.64 10.99
C ILE A 66 11.69 0.38 11.50
N ALA A 67 11.62 0.15 12.81
CA ALA A 67 12.09 -1.08 13.42
C ALA A 67 11.04 -2.20 13.18
N VAL A 68 11.21 -2.98 12.11
CA VAL A 68 10.35 -4.13 11.82
C VAL A 68 11.05 -5.42 12.23
N ALA A 69 10.48 -6.14 13.20
CA ALA A 69 10.84 -7.53 13.45
C ALA A 69 10.14 -8.40 12.40
N VAL A 70 10.88 -8.85 11.38
CA VAL A 70 10.33 -9.74 10.35
C VAL A 70 10.04 -11.10 10.98
N PRO A 71 8.78 -11.58 10.96
CA PRO A 71 8.47 -12.90 11.50
C PRO A 71 9.13 -13.98 10.63
N ALA A 72 9.47 -15.11 11.25
CA ALA A 72 9.93 -16.26 10.48
C ALA A 72 8.86 -16.64 9.44
N PRO A 73 9.24 -16.84 8.16
CA PRO A 73 8.28 -17.24 7.15
C PRO A 73 7.68 -18.61 7.51
N PRO A 74 6.40 -18.87 7.19
CA PRO A 74 5.83 -20.19 7.36
C PRO A 74 6.55 -21.20 6.46
N ALA A 75 6.55 -22.47 6.86
CA ALA A 75 7.05 -23.54 6.01
C ALA A 75 6.23 -23.63 4.70
N LEU A 76 6.88 -24.00 3.60
CA LEU A 76 6.30 -23.92 2.25
C LEU A 76 5.02 -24.76 2.11
N GLU A 77 5.00 -25.95 2.73
CA GLU A 77 3.86 -26.84 2.76
C GLU A 77 2.67 -26.21 3.50
N VAL A 78 2.93 -25.46 4.57
CA VAL A 78 1.90 -24.73 5.31
C VAL A 78 1.34 -23.59 4.45
N ALA A 79 2.22 -22.81 3.81
CA ALA A 79 1.81 -21.73 2.93
C ALA A 79 0.90 -22.24 1.80
N ARG A 80 1.32 -23.31 1.09
CA ARG A 80 0.53 -23.93 0.02
C ARG A 80 -0.85 -24.40 0.48
N ARG A 81 -0.91 -25.11 1.61
CA ARG A 81 -2.17 -25.62 2.18
C ARG A 81 -3.12 -24.48 2.55
N VAL A 82 -2.62 -23.42 3.18
CA VAL A 82 -3.44 -22.27 3.60
C VAL A 82 -3.93 -21.47 2.39
N SER A 83 -3.08 -21.26 1.38
CA SER A 83 -3.48 -20.63 0.12
C SER A 83 -4.63 -21.37 -0.57
N GLY A 84 -4.58 -22.72 -0.61
CA GLY A 84 -5.69 -23.52 -1.15
C GLY A 84 -7.00 -23.32 -0.40
N ARG A 85 -6.96 -23.37 0.94
CA ARG A 85 -8.16 -23.11 1.78
C ARG A 85 -8.73 -21.71 1.58
N PHE A 86 -7.88 -20.70 1.37
CA PHE A 86 -8.37 -19.34 1.09
C PHE A 86 -9.20 -19.30 -0.21
N LEU A 87 -8.75 -19.99 -1.26
CA LEU A 87 -9.49 -20.08 -2.52
C LEU A 87 -10.80 -20.85 -2.35
N GLU A 88 -10.79 -22.01 -1.68
CA GLU A 88 -12.01 -22.78 -1.41
C GLU A 88 -13.07 -21.96 -0.64
N ARG A 89 -12.64 -21.19 0.35
CA ARG A 89 -13.53 -20.32 1.16
C ARG A 89 -14.06 -19.12 0.37
N LEU A 90 -13.27 -18.61 -0.59
CA LEU A 90 -13.72 -17.58 -1.52
C LEU A 90 -14.78 -18.13 -2.49
N GLU A 91 -14.50 -19.29 -3.10
CA GLU A 91 -15.37 -19.92 -4.10
C GLU A 91 -16.70 -20.38 -3.50
N SER A 92 -16.69 -20.90 -2.27
CA SER A 92 -17.91 -21.24 -1.53
C SER A 92 -18.70 -20.02 -1.03
N GLY A 93 -18.12 -18.82 -1.12
CA GLY A 93 -18.73 -17.58 -0.63
C GLY A 93 -18.70 -17.41 0.89
N GLU A 94 -17.97 -18.27 1.62
CA GLU A 94 -17.79 -18.16 3.08
C GLU A 94 -17.04 -16.87 3.46
N ILE A 95 -16.07 -16.48 2.64
CA ILE A 95 -15.36 -15.21 2.77
C ILE A 95 -15.51 -14.37 1.50
N ARG A 96 -15.43 -13.05 1.66
CA ARG A 96 -15.38 -12.10 0.55
C ARG A 96 -14.09 -11.30 0.63
N HIS A 97 -13.47 -11.06 -0.51
CA HIS A 97 -12.33 -10.14 -0.58
C HIS A 97 -12.84 -8.73 -0.87
N THR A 98 -12.43 -7.77 -0.05
CA THR A 98 -12.87 -6.37 -0.13
C THR A 98 -12.54 -5.72 -1.49
N PHE A 99 -11.46 -6.16 -2.14
CA PHE A 99 -10.97 -5.61 -3.41
C PHE A 99 -10.68 -6.73 -4.43
N PRO A 100 -11.69 -7.42 -4.96
CA PRO A 100 -11.49 -8.66 -5.72
C PRO A 100 -10.64 -8.47 -6.98
N GLU A 101 -10.61 -7.26 -7.53
CA GLU A 101 -9.83 -6.84 -8.70
C GLU A 101 -8.45 -6.24 -8.32
N CYS A 102 -8.08 -6.22 -7.04
CA CYS A 102 -6.80 -5.66 -6.60
C CYS A 102 -5.62 -6.38 -7.26
N PHE A 103 -4.73 -5.63 -7.90
CA PHE A 103 -3.52 -6.15 -8.55
C PHE A 103 -2.65 -7.02 -7.63
N VAL A 104 -2.62 -6.72 -6.32
CA VAL A 104 -1.73 -7.39 -5.35
C VAL A 104 -2.36 -8.64 -4.74
N CYS A 105 -3.59 -8.53 -4.25
CA CYS A 105 -4.23 -9.57 -3.43
C CYS A 105 -5.58 -10.05 -3.98
N GLY A 106 -6.10 -9.41 -5.04
CA GLY A 106 -7.34 -9.81 -5.69
C GLY A 106 -7.26 -11.21 -6.30
N HIS A 107 -8.42 -11.81 -6.53
CA HIS A 107 -8.56 -13.12 -7.20
C HIS A 107 -9.27 -12.99 -8.56
N GLN A 108 -9.80 -11.81 -8.88
CA GLN A 108 -10.33 -11.44 -10.19
C GLN A 108 -9.37 -10.50 -10.92
N ARG A 109 -8.06 -10.74 -10.79
CA ARG A 109 -7.05 -9.99 -11.55
C ARG A 109 -7.25 -10.32 -13.03
N VAL A 110 -7.28 -9.30 -13.87
CA VAL A 110 -7.26 -9.42 -15.34
C VAL A 110 -5.88 -9.11 -15.89
#